data_AF-A0A3D3IZC6-F1
#
_entry.id   AF-A0A3D3IZC6-F1
#
_cell.length_a   1.000
_cell.length_b   1.000
_cell.length_c   1.000
_cell.angle_alpha   90.00
_cell.angle_beta   90.00
_cell.angle_gamma   90.00
#
_symmetry.space_group_name_H-M   'P 1'
#
loop_
_entity.id
_entity.type
_entity.pdbx_description
1 polymer ?
#
loop_
_entity_poly.entity_id
_entity_poly.type
_entity_poly.pdbx_seq_one_letter_code
_entity_poly.pdbx_strand_id
1 'polypeptide(L)'
;TEQEKLSFAITPAVLGADVEATDVTTYATGKTLKPVPTMKWASTGKSIDKKNFAFTYKDAAGNDITGIKEAGQYKVIIMSKNGSFIGETTADITVTGSKKLLLSETAVRINPNKYTYTGDPITPAVGSYTLKLNGKTLTEGIDYYVSDIRNNTNPGKATIVFTAKDGNQAGYVGEKTATFTISEGRALKEGDGFTYSYDTSLPYAKGGARPAVIVKDRDVTLKAGTDYTVSYSKNTKVTNGATAVITINGKGNYKGSIKKYFTITKQDISKLAGNIITADKVESKKGYKNPTVTITDLDGKKLKAGTDFAIVSDSYSGPDANGVVTATVSGKGNYTGATSITYRFIKGTQQLSKVKAMKSLAGKTYTGREVRLTNSDLTGILYTGSKNSPAWLIPGTDFKVIGYANNTKTGTAKVSVQGIGAYGGTRTLSFKIIAKKGDYKGSLVGGEWQ
;
A
#
# COMPACT_ATOMS: atom_id res chain seq x y z
N THR A 1 -13.06 16.16 14.54
CA THR A 1 -11.68 16.47 14.11
C THR A 1 -11.78 17.76 13.35
N GLU A 2 -11.28 18.83 13.95
CA GLU A 2 -11.23 20.17 13.36
C GLU A 2 -10.33 20.08 12.12
N GLN A 3 -10.86 20.41 10.94
CA GLN A 3 -10.04 20.49 9.72
C GLN A 3 -9.12 21.69 9.88
N GLU A 4 -7.83 21.47 10.09
CA GLU A 4 -6.81 22.50 9.95
C GLU A 4 -6.95 23.13 8.56
N LYS A 5 -7.36 24.41 8.52
CA LYS A 5 -7.29 25.21 7.29
C LYS A 5 -5.82 25.50 7.03
N LEU A 6 -5.19 24.69 6.18
CA LEU A 6 -3.90 24.99 5.58
C LEU A 6 -4.03 26.30 4.78
N SER A 7 -3.47 27.38 5.32
CA SER A 7 -3.21 28.61 4.55
C SER A 7 -1.98 28.37 3.70
N PHE A 8 -2.12 28.44 2.38
CA PHE A 8 -0.99 28.47 1.45
C PHE A 8 -1.01 29.80 0.68
N ALA A 9 0.17 30.34 0.42
CA ALA A 9 0.34 31.47 -0.48
C ALA A 9 0.66 30.93 -1.88
N ILE A 10 -0.06 31.40 -2.90
CA ILE A 10 0.32 31.16 -4.29
C ILE A 10 1.31 32.27 -4.66
N THR A 11 2.59 31.93 -4.75
CA THR A 11 3.61 32.85 -5.25
C THR A 11 3.60 32.86 -6.78
N PRO A 12 3.76 34.03 -7.43
CA PRO A 12 3.97 34.10 -8.87
C PRO A 12 5.20 33.27 -9.30
N ALA A 13 5.14 32.69 -10.49
CA ALA A 13 6.25 31.90 -11.04
C ALA A 13 7.35 32.80 -11.61
N VAL A 14 8.60 32.42 -11.41
CA VAL A 14 9.78 33.19 -11.83
C VAL A 14 10.18 32.82 -13.26
N LEU A 15 10.22 33.80 -14.16
CA LEU A 15 10.75 33.62 -15.51
C LEU A 15 12.25 33.34 -15.46
N GLY A 16 12.71 32.35 -16.25
CA GLY A 16 14.10 31.89 -16.27
C GLY A 16 14.46 30.86 -15.19
N ALA A 17 13.56 30.60 -14.23
CA ALA A 17 13.73 29.57 -13.20
C ALA A 17 12.58 28.55 -13.22
N ASP A 18 11.35 29.00 -12.99
CA ASP A 18 10.17 28.13 -13.01
C ASP A 18 9.63 27.95 -14.44
N VAL A 19 9.89 28.94 -15.29
CA VAL A 19 9.42 29.00 -16.68
C VAL A 19 10.60 29.24 -17.61
N GLU A 20 10.79 28.33 -18.56
CA GLU A 20 11.83 28.39 -19.57
C GLU A 20 11.27 28.85 -20.92
N ALA A 21 12.03 29.67 -21.63
CA ALA A 21 11.75 30.06 -23.01
C ALA A 21 12.62 29.22 -23.96
N THR A 22 12.03 28.63 -24.99
CA THR A 22 12.80 27.88 -25.99
C THR A 22 13.36 28.81 -27.07
N ASP A 23 14.61 28.58 -27.47
CA ASP A 23 15.19 29.24 -28.64
C ASP A 23 14.35 29.00 -29.90
N VAL A 24 14.42 29.95 -30.84
CA VAL A 24 13.62 29.94 -32.07
C VAL A 24 14.52 29.98 -33.28
N THR A 25 14.47 28.91 -34.08
CA THR A 25 15.10 28.91 -35.40
C THR A 25 14.05 29.11 -36.49
N THR A 26 14.25 30.09 -37.37
CA THR A 26 13.36 30.38 -38.51
C THR A 26 14.17 30.84 -39.72
N TYR A 27 13.51 31.28 -40.79
CA TYR A 27 14.17 31.75 -42.02
C TYR A 27 13.66 33.13 -42.46
N ALA A 28 14.53 33.90 -43.10
CA ALA A 28 14.18 35.19 -43.67
C ALA A 28 13.15 35.00 -44.80
N THR A 29 12.04 35.74 -44.72
CA THR A 29 10.94 35.67 -45.71
C THR A 29 10.87 36.92 -46.61
N GLY A 30 11.76 37.91 -46.38
CA GLY A 30 11.64 39.26 -46.93
C GLY A 30 10.56 40.13 -46.26
N LYS A 31 9.74 39.56 -45.36
CA LYS A 31 8.78 40.28 -44.52
C LYS A 31 9.29 40.40 -43.09
N THR A 32 8.79 41.39 -42.36
CA THR A 32 9.07 41.54 -40.93
C THR A 32 8.52 40.35 -40.14
N LEU A 33 9.42 39.65 -39.44
CA LEU A 33 9.13 38.52 -38.56
C LEU A 33 9.11 38.97 -37.10
N LYS A 34 8.24 38.33 -36.32
CA LYS A 34 8.23 38.39 -34.85
C LYS A 34 8.15 36.97 -34.30
N PRO A 35 9.25 36.20 -34.36
CA PRO A 35 9.25 34.82 -33.89
C PRO A 35 8.92 34.79 -32.39
N VAL A 36 8.09 33.84 -31.97
CA VAL A 36 7.64 33.76 -30.57
C VAL A 36 8.18 32.47 -29.95
N PRO A 37 9.03 32.56 -28.91
CA PRO A 37 9.46 31.41 -28.13
C PRO A 37 8.29 30.60 -27.58
N THR A 38 8.47 29.29 -27.46
CA THR A 38 7.55 28.49 -26.65
C THR A 38 7.95 28.64 -25.20
N MET A 39 6.99 29.03 -24.35
CA MET A 39 7.20 29.10 -22.90
C MET A 39 6.77 27.78 -22.27
N LYS A 40 7.58 27.20 -21.40
CA LYS A 40 7.29 25.91 -20.74
C LYS A 40 7.61 25.98 -19.26
N TRP A 41 6.83 25.25 -18.46
CA TRP A 41 7.19 25.00 -17.07
C TRP A 41 8.46 24.14 -17.01
N ALA A 42 9.50 24.60 -16.32
CA ALA A 42 10.75 23.84 -16.15
C ALA A 42 10.49 22.47 -15.50
N SER A 43 9.57 22.42 -14.54
CA SER A 43 9.22 21.20 -13.79
C SER A 43 8.48 20.13 -14.59
N THR A 44 7.75 20.51 -15.64
CA THR A 44 6.85 19.57 -16.36
C THR A 44 7.01 19.58 -17.88
N GLY A 45 7.74 20.54 -18.44
CA GLY A 45 7.85 20.78 -19.88
C GLY A 45 6.55 21.24 -20.54
N LYS A 46 5.46 21.47 -19.77
CA LYS A 46 4.15 21.82 -20.31
C LYS A 46 4.14 23.27 -20.81
N SER A 47 3.63 23.48 -22.03
CA SER A 47 3.55 24.80 -22.64
C SER A 47 2.62 25.76 -21.88
N ILE A 48 3.01 27.03 -21.85
CA ILE A 48 2.29 28.14 -21.27
C ILE A 48 1.81 29.05 -22.40
N ASP A 49 0.59 29.58 -22.28
CA ASP A 49 0.00 30.46 -23.28
C ASP A 49 0.82 31.75 -23.43
N LYS A 50 1.25 32.03 -24.66
CA LYS A 50 2.05 33.22 -25.01
C LYS A 50 1.37 34.55 -24.65
N LYS A 51 0.03 34.57 -24.50
CA LYS A 51 -0.71 35.79 -24.14
C LYS A 51 -0.30 36.39 -22.80
N ASN A 52 0.26 35.56 -21.91
CA ASN A 52 0.73 35.98 -20.60
C ASN A 52 2.02 36.80 -20.65
N PHE A 53 2.65 36.94 -21.83
CA PHE A 53 3.97 37.51 -21.97
C PHE A 53 4.04 38.63 -23.01
N ALA A 54 4.96 39.56 -22.77
CA ALA A 54 5.41 40.60 -23.69
C ALA A 54 6.77 40.20 -24.27
N PHE A 55 7.00 40.58 -25.53
CA PHE A 55 8.20 40.20 -26.28
C PHE A 55 8.85 41.45 -26.86
N THR A 56 10.10 41.69 -26.49
CA THR A 56 10.95 42.75 -27.05
C THR A 56 12.10 42.11 -27.81
N TYR A 57 12.31 42.51 -29.06
CA TYR A 57 13.32 41.91 -29.93
C TYR A 57 14.57 42.78 -29.95
N LYS A 58 15.73 42.14 -29.90
CA LYS A 58 17.04 42.79 -29.95
C LYS A 58 17.89 42.24 -31.10
N ASP A 59 18.62 43.13 -31.76
CA ASP A 59 19.66 42.75 -32.72
C ASP A 59 20.91 42.16 -32.03
N ALA A 60 21.89 41.71 -32.82
CA ALA A 60 23.14 41.15 -32.30
C ALA A 60 23.97 42.15 -31.48
N ALA A 61 23.75 43.46 -31.66
CA ALA A 61 24.40 44.52 -30.89
C ALA A 61 23.62 44.90 -29.61
N GLY A 62 22.44 44.29 -29.38
CA GLY A 62 21.60 44.52 -28.20
C GLY A 62 20.59 45.66 -28.34
N ASN A 63 20.45 46.27 -29.53
CA ASN A 63 19.51 47.36 -29.76
C ASN A 63 18.09 46.83 -29.96
N ASP A 64 17.09 47.54 -29.45
CA ASP A 64 15.69 47.20 -29.65
C ASP A 64 15.28 47.37 -31.12
N ILE A 65 14.63 46.35 -31.67
CA ILE A 65 14.13 46.33 -33.05
C ILE A 65 12.64 46.02 -33.09
N THR A 66 11.95 46.60 -34.06
CA THR A 66 10.49 46.40 -34.22
C THR A 66 10.13 45.04 -34.83
N GLY A 67 11.12 44.29 -35.33
CA GLY A 67 10.97 42.97 -35.92
C GLY A 67 12.17 42.61 -36.80
N ILE A 68 12.25 41.35 -37.21
CA ILE A 68 13.42 40.76 -37.87
C ILE A 68 13.14 40.58 -39.36
N LYS A 69 14.04 41.03 -40.24
CA LYS A 69 13.89 40.86 -41.71
C LYS A 69 14.98 39.99 -42.30
N GLU A 70 16.21 40.20 -41.86
CA GLU A 70 17.41 39.58 -42.43
C GLU A 70 17.86 38.35 -41.63
N ALA A 71 18.61 37.48 -42.29
CA ALA A 71 19.29 36.38 -41.65
C ALA A 71 20.28 36.90 -40.59
N GLY A 72 20.44 36.17 -39.49
CA GLY A 72 21.31 36.57 -38.39
C GLY A 72 20.93 35.95 -37.06
N GLN A 73 21.65 36.38 -36.02
CA GLN A 73 21.38 36.05 -34.63
C GLN A 73 20.73 37.24 -33.93
N TYR A 74 19.69 36.95 -33.17
CA TYR A 74 18.88 37.94 -32.46
C TYR A 74 18.53 37.39 -31.09
N LYS A 75 18.08 38.27 -30.19
CA LYS A 75 17.53 37.86 -28.90
C LYS A 75 16.09 38.36 -28.77
N VAL A 76 15.28 37.62 -28.04
CA VAL A 76 13.99 38.11 -27.58
C VAL A 76 13.98 38.10 -26.06
N ILE A 77 13.61 39.25 -25.50
CA ILE A 77 13.36 39.44 -24.08
C ILE A 77 11.89 39.17 -23.81
N ILE A 78 11.62 38.34 -22.81
CA ILE A 78 10.28 37.91 -22.40
C ILE A 78 10.00 38.45 -21.00
N MET A 79 8.95 39.25 -20.88
CA MET A 79 8.46 39.82 -19.63
C MET A 79 7.01 39.38 -19.36
N SER A 80 6.62 39.36 -18.09
CA SER A 80 5.23 39.08 -17.71
C SER A 80 4.28 40.22 -18.14
N LYS A 81 3.06 39.87 -18.55
CA LYS A 81 1.94 40.81 -18.75
C LYS A 81 0.92 40.79 -17.60
N ASN A 82 1.08 39.92 -16.62
CA ASN A 82 0.13 39.75 -15.53
C ASN A 82 0.83 39.44 -14.20
N GLY A 83 0.08 39.43 -13.10
CA GLY A 83 0.62 39.13 -11.77
C GLY A 83 0.96 37.66 -11.52
N SER A 84 0.75 36.76 -12.50
CA SER A 84 1.01 35.32 -12.32
C SER A 84 2.48 34.94 -12.53
N PHE A 85 3.27 35.82 -13.15
CA PHE A 85 4.70 35.62 -13.39
C PHE A 85 5.48 36.87 -13.02
N ILE A 86 6.72 36.68 -12.56
CA ILE A 86 7.65 37.75 -12.19
C ILE A 86 9.02 37.52 -12.84
N GLY A 87 9.80 38.60 -12.96
CA GLY A 87 11.13 38.58 -13.57
C GLY A 87 11.10 38.71 -15.09
N GLU A 88 12.25 38.40 -15.68
CA GLU A 88 12.53 38.46 -17.12
C GLU A 88 13.33 37.23 -17.51
N THR A 89 13.14 36.73 -18.74
CA THR A 89 14.02 35.73 -19.35
C THR A 89 14.27 36.08 -20.80
N THR A 90 15.29 35.47 -21.41
CA THR A 90 15.60 35.63 -22.83
C THR A 90 15.51 34.31 -23.58
N ALA A 91 15.35 34.38 -24.89
CA ALA A 91 15.59 33.27 -25.80
C ALA A 91 16.38 33.76 -27.02
N ASP A 92 17.21 32.89 -27.58
CA ASP A 92 17.94 33.16 -28.80
C ASP A 92 17.06 32.91 -30.02
N ILE A 93 17.21 33.77 -31.03
CA ILE A 93 16.53 33.66 -32.31
C ILE A 93 17.59 33.57 -33.40
N THR A 94 17.63 32.43 -34.08
CA THR A 94 18.44 32.24 -35.28
C THR A 94 17.55 32.35 -36.53
N VAL A 95 17.83 33.32 -37.39
CA VAL A 95 17.17 33.45 -38.70
C VAL A 95 18.15 33.03 -39.80
N THR A 96 17.85 31.93 -40.49
CA THR A 96 18.65 31.48 -41.63
C THR A 96 18.21 32.15 -42.93
N GLY A 97 19.10 32.17 -43.94
CA GLY A 97 18.80 32.75 -45.24
C GLY A 97 17.77 31.97 -46.08
N SER A 98 17.48 30.71 -45.74
CA SER A 98 16.54 29.89 -46.49
C SER A 98 15.87 28.83 -45.64
N LYS A 99 14.57 28.59 -45.86
CA LYS A 99 13.86 27.47 -45.23
C LYS A 99 14.51 26.11 -45.53
N LYS A 100 15.24 26.01 -46.65
CA LYS A 100 15.94 24.79 -47.08
C LYS A 100 17.04 24.35 -46.12
N LEU A 101 17.42 25.20 -45.17
CA LEU A 101 18.45 24.94 -44.16
C LEU A 101 17.86 24.54 -42.80
N LEU A 102 16.54 24.58 -42.63
CA LEU A 102 15.89 24.31 -41.35
C LEU A 102 15.62 22.82 -41.16
N LEU A 103 16.12 22.24 -40.07
CA LEU A 103 15.78 20.87 -39.69
C LEU A 103 14.27 20.70 -39.45
N SER A 104 13.57 21.75 -39.01
CA SER A 104 12.11 21.72 -38.81
C SER A 104 11.35 21.32 -40.09
N GLU A 105 11.90 21.60 -41.27
CA GLU A 105 11.33 21.26 -42.58
C GLU A 105 11.67 19.83 -43.05
N THR A 106 12.48 19.07 -42.29
CA THR A 106 12.84 17.69 -42.64
C THR A 106 11.62 16.75 -42.59
N ALA A 107 11.58 15.78 -43.50
CA ALA A 107 10.76 14.60 -43.39
C ALA A 107 11.51 13.53 -42.59
N VAL A 108 10.91 13.04 -41.50
CA VAL A 108 11.49 11.98 -40.66
C VAL A 108 10.74 10.69 -40.88
N ARG A 109 11.48 9.61 -41.17
CA ARG A 109 10.96 8.25 -41.14
C ARG A 109 11.66 7.49 -40.02
N ILE A 110 10.91 6.78 -39.19
CA ILE A 110 11.44 5.84 -38.19
C ILE A 110 10.96 4.44 -38.55
N ASN A 111 11.86 3.46 -38.57
CA ASN A 111 11.56 2.06 -38.84
C ASN A 111 12.50 1.12 -38.04
N PRO A 112 12.00 0.32 -37.08
CA PRO A 112 10.60 0.24 -36.68
C PRO A 112 10.15 1.50 -35.91
N ASN A 113 8.91 1.96 -36.13
CA ASN A 113 8.32 3.07 -35.35
C ASN A 113 7.58 2.58 -34.09
N LYS A 114 7.68 1.30 -33.77
CA LYS A 114 7.01 0.64 -32.65
C LYS A 114 7.95 -0.36 -31.98
N TYR A 115 8.07 -0.26 -30.67
CA TYR A 115 8.89 -1.13 -29.81
C TYR A 115 8.02 -1.72 -28.71
N THR A 116 8.46 -2.84 -28.12
CA THR A 116 7.81 -3.43 -26.94
C THR A 116 8.55 -2.95 -25.70
N TYR A 117 7.82 -2.66 -24.63
CA TYR A 117 8.38 -2.34 -23.32
C TYR A 117 9.42 -3.39 -22.88
N THR A 118 10.57 -2.92 -22.40
CA THR A 118 11.73 -3.76 -22.03
C THR A 118 12.17 -3.54 -20.58
N GLY A 119 11.45 -2.75 -19.79
CA GLY A 119 11.88 -2.31 -18.46
C GLY A 119 12.96 -1.23 -18.45
N ASP A 120 13.65 -1.01 -19.57
CA ASP A 120 14.74 -0.04 -19.70
C ASP A 120 14.40 1.06 -20.71
N PRO A 121 15.09 2.22 -20.68
CA PRO A 121 15.00 3.21 -21.75
C PRO A 121 15.32 2.60 -23.12
N ILE A 122 14.45 2.85 -24.09
CA ILE A 122 14.60 2.40 -25.48
C ILE A 122 15.26 3.53 -26.28
N THR A 123 16.42 3.22 -26.85
CA THR A 123 17.14 4.09 -27.77
C THR A 123 17.10 3.46 -29.16
N PRO A 124 16.34 4.05 -30.12
CA PRO A 124 16.37 3.60 -31.50
C PRO A 124 17.80 3.63 -32.06
N ALA A 125 18.25 2.51 -32.60
CA ALA A 125 19.61 2.37 -33.11
C ALA A 125 19.86 3.31 -34.30
N VAL A 126 21.11 3.76 -34.46
CA VAL A 126 21.53 4.49 -35.66
C VAL A 126 21.13 3.71 -36.91
N GLY A 127 20.52 4.38 -37.88
CA GLY A 127 19.99 3.76 -39.10
C GLY A 127 18.54 3.29 -39.01
N SER A 128 17.92 3.24 -37.82
CA SER A 128 16.48 2.99 -37.67
C SER A 128 15.63 4.24 -37.93
N TYR A 129 16.25 5.35 -38.33
CA TYR A 129 15.59 6.58 -38.73
C TYR A 129 16.31 7.23 -39.91
N THR A 130 15.58 8.08 -40.63
CA THR A 130 16.10 8.81 -41.79
C THR A 130 15.50 10.22 -41.79
N LEU A 131 16.37 11.23 -41.86
CA LEU A 131 15.99 12.62 -42.07
C LEU A 131 16.23 12.98 -43.54
N LYS A 132 15.20 13.46 -44.22
CA LYS A 132 15.30 13.97 -45.58
C LYS A 132 14.93 15.45 -45.62
N LEU A 133 15.81 16.28 -46.18
CA LEU A 133 15.58 17.69 -46.40
C LEU A 133 15.79 18.00 -47.88
N ASN A 134 14.76 18.52 -48.56
CA ASN A 134 14.80 18.82 -50.00
C ASN A 134 15.26 17.64 -50.87
N GLY A 135 14.86 16.41 -50.52
CA GLY A 135 15.26 15.20 -51.24
C GLY A 135 16.63 14.63 -50.87
N LYS A 136 17.50 15.39 -50.18
CA LYS A 136 18.78 14.90 -49.65
C LYS A 136 18.56 14.17 -48.33
N THR A 137 19.11 12.96 -48.19
CA THR A 137 19.22 12.28 -46.90
C THR A 137 20.35 12.91 -46.10
N LEU A 138 20.06 13.29 -44.85
CA LEU A 138 21.04 13.86 -43.93
C LEU A 138 21.80 12.74 -43.20
N THR A 139 23.06 12.99 -42.87
CA THR A 139 23.94 12.04 -42.19
C THR A 139 24.13 12.42 -40.72
N GLU A 140 23.83 11.52 -39.80
CA GLU A 140 24.08 11.72 -38.38
C GLU A 140 25.58 11.82 -38.08
N GLY A 141 25.98 12.68 -37.14
CA GLY A 141 27.36 13.02 -36.84
C GLY A 141 28.01 14.00 -37.82
N ILE A 142 27.39 14.27 -38.98
CA ILE A 142 27.85 15.26 -39.97
C ILE A 142 26.87 16.43 -40.06
N ASP A 143 25.61 16.15 -40.39
CA ASP A 143 24.57 17.16 -40.60
C ASP A 143 23.77 17.43 -39.31
N TYR A 144 23.54 16.40 -38.51
CA TYR A 144 22.75 16.45 -37.27
C TYR A 144 23.24 15.40 -36.27
N TYR A 145 22.74 15.45 -35.04
CA TYR A 145 22.89 14.38 -34.04
C TYR A 145 21.57 14.22 -33.26
N VAL A 146 21.38 13.08 -32.61
CA VAL A 146 20.31 12.92 -31.61
C VAL A 146 20.75 13.59 -30.31
N SER A 147 20.09 14.68 -29.95
CA SER A 147 20.42 15.46 -28.74
C SER A 147 19.68 14.95 -27.50
N ASP A 148 18.49 14.39 -27.68
CA ASP A 148 17.64 13.95 -26.57
C ASP A 148 16.63 12.87 -27.02
N ILE A 149 16.23 12.01 -26.09
CA ILE A 149 15.13 11.05 -26.27
C ILE A 149 14.26 11.04 -25.01
N ARG A 150 13.03 11.52 -25.15
CA ARG A 150 12.07 11.73 -24.06
C ARG A 150 11.03 10.63 -24.00
N ASN A 151 10.56 10.33 -22.79
CA ASN A 151 9.48 9.36 -22.52
C ASN A 151 9.76 7.97 -23.12
N ASN A 152 11.01 7.51 -23.07
CA ASN A 152 11.46 6.33 -23.81
C ASN A 152 11.53 5.04 -22.98
N THR A 153 11.02 5.02 -21.76
CA THR A 153 10.96 3.80 -20.93
C THR A 153 9.57 3.18 -20.93
N ASN A 154 8.56 3.93 -20.50
CA ASN A 154 7.21 3.40 -20.30
C ASN A 154 6.40 3.34 -21.60
N PRO A 155 5.40 2.44 -21.69
CA PRO A 155 4.47 2.43 -22.81
C PRO A 155 3.82 3.79 -23.07
N GLY A 156 3.74 4.16 -24.35
CA GLY A 156 3.30 5.47 -24.79
C GLY A 156 4.06 5.98 -26.00
N LYS A 157 3.99 7.30 -26.23
CA LYS A 157 4.74 7.97 -27.28
C LYS A 157 6.06 8.52 -26.73
N ALA A 158 7.16 7.97 -27.22
CA ALA A 158 8.50 8.50 -27.01
C ALA A 158 8.83 9.51 -28.11
N THR A 159 9.68 10.50 -27.81
CA THR A 159 10.09 11.56 -28.74
C THR A 159 11.60 11.59 -28.87
N ILE A 160 12.10 11.52 -30.11
CA ILE A 160 13.50 11.76 -30.45
C ILE A 160 13.64 13.23 -30.86
N VAL A 161 14.69 13.90 -30.36
CA VAL A 161 15.08 15.25 -30.76
C VAL A 161 16.35 15.16 -31.60
N PHE A 162 16.28 15.67 -32.82
CA PHE A 162 17.40 15.80 -33.74
C PHE A 162 17.82 17.26 -33.77
N THR A 163 19.10 17.53 -33.52
CA THR A 163 19.65 18.89 -33.52
C THR A 163 20.70 18.99 -34.61
N ALA A 164 20.69 20.09 -35.37
CA ALA A 164 21.70 20.35 -36.38
C ALA A 164 23.08 20.35 -35.74
N LYS A 165 24.08 19.79 -36.41
CA LYS A 165 25.45 19.83 -35.90
C LYS A 165 26.05 21.21 -36.13
N ASP A 166 26.63 21.80 -35.10
CA ASP A 166 27.36 23.06 -35.27
C ASP A 166 28.51 22.92 -36.27
N GLY A 167 28.64 23.91 -37.16
CA GLY A 167 29.66 23.91 -38.20
C GLY A 167 29.46 22.87 -39.31
N ASN A 168 28.27 22.25 -39.44
CA ASN A 168 28.01 21.37 -40.58
C ASN A 168 28.16 22.12 -41.92
N GLN A 169 28.73 21.44 -42.92
CA GLN A 169 29.12 22.05 -44.20
C GLN A 169 27.95 22.66 -44.98
N ALA A 170 26.74 22.12 -44.80
CA ALA A 170 25.55 22.58 -45.51
C ALA A 170 24.89 23.80 -44.85
N GLY A 171 25.33 24.21 -43.64
CA GLY A 171 24.74 25.32 -42.89
C GLY A 171 23.35 25.03 -42.35
N TYR A 172 23.03 23.76 -42.09
CA TYR A 172 21.78 23.37 -41.44
C TYR A 172 21.70 23.90 -40.02
N VAL A 173 20.50 24.29 -39.59
CA VAL A 173 20.26 24.85 -38.25
C VAL A 173 18.94 24.36 -37.65
N GLY A 174 18.83 24.49 -36.33
CA GLY A 174 17.62 24.22 -35.55
C GLY A 174 17.41 22.73 -35.25
N GLU A 175 16.18 22.42 -34.85
CA GLU A 175 15.81 21.09 -34.37
C GLU A 175 14.63 20.48 -35.13
N LYS A 176 14.55 19.15 -35.08
CA LYS A 176 13.38 18.38 -35.49
C LYS A 176 13.05 17.36 -34.43
N THR A 177 11.77 17.18 -34.15
CA THR A 177 11.30 16.06 -33.32
C THR A 177 10.57 15.03 -34.16
N ALA A 178 10.69 13.75 -33.79
CA ALA A 178 9.83 12.68 -34.28
C ALA A 178 9.48 11.71 -33.16
N THR A 179 8.39 10.96 -33.33
CA THR A 179 7.88 10.08 -32.27
C THR A 179 7.87 8.62 -32.69
N PHE A 180 8.19 7.73 -31.76
CA PHE A 180 7.95 6.28 -31.88
C PHE A 180 7.06 5.80 -30.73
N THR A 181 6.44 4.64 -30.89
CA THR A 181 5.52 4.07 -29.89
C THR A 181 6.19 2.96 -29.10
N ILE A 182 6.12 3.01 -27.78
CA ILE A 182 6.45 1.90 -26.89
C ILE A 182 5.14 1.24 -26.50
N SER A 183 5.02 -0.04 -26.79
CA SER A 183 3.81 -0.82 -26.52
C SER A 183 3.98 -1.63 -25.24
N GLU A 184 2.89 -1.77 -24.51
CA GLU A 184 2.78 -2.76 -23.44
C GLU A 184 3.09 -4.16 -23.95
N GLY A 185 3.40 -5.06 -23.00
CA GLY A 185 3.43 -6.48 -23.27
C GLY A 185 4.82 -7.08 -23.29
N ARG A 186 5.67 -6.71 -22.33
CA ARG A 186 6.83 -7.54 -21.98
C ARG A 186 6.31 -8.89 -21.46
N ALA A 187 6.65 -9.97 -22.15
CA ALA A 187 6.14 -11.28 -21.79
C ALA A 187 6.86 -11.81 -20.54
N LEU A 188 6.09 -12.20 -19.51
CA LEU A 188 6.60 -13.00 -18.40
C LEU A 188 7.10 -14.34 -18.94
N LYS A 189 8.33 -14.71 -18.58
CA LYS A 189 8.96 -15.98 -18.95
C LYS A 189 10.01 -16.36 -17.91
N GLU A 190 10.56 -17.58 -18.00
CA GLU A 190 11.75 -17.94 -17.24
C GLU A 190 12.98 -17.25 -17.83
N GLY A 191 13.87 -16.73 -16.98
CA GLY A 191 15.05 -15.98 -17.42
C GLY A 191 14.73 -14.58 -17.95
N ASP A 192 15.66 -13.97 -18.69
CA ASP A 192 15.56 -12.58 -19.21
C ASP A 192 15.29 -11.53 -18.13
N GLY A 193 15.95 -11.72 -16.98
CA GLY A 193 15.80 -10.89 -15.79
C GLY A 193 14.63 -11.26 -14.88
N PHE A 194 13.69 -12.10 -15.32
CA PHE A 194 12.55 -12.46 -14.46
C PHE A 194 12.94 -13.45 -13.36
N THR A 195 12.54 -13.15 -12.13
CA THR A 195 12.66 -14.06 -10.98
C THR A 195 11.33 -14.19 -10.25
N TYR A 196 11.11 -15.38 -9.68
CA TYR A 196 9.86 -15.75 -9.01
C TYR A 196 10.19 -16.38 -7.66
N SER A 197 9.82 -15.74 -6.57
CA SER A 197 10.03 -16.24 -5.21
C SER A 197 8.69 -16.57 -4.56
N TYR A 198 8.59 -17.77 -4.00
CA TYR A 198 7.40 -18.29 -3.33
C TYR A 198 7.78 -19.52 -2.50
N ASP A 199 6.97 -19.83 -1.48
CA ASP A 199 7.15 -21.05 -0.70
C ASP A 199 6.81 -22.28 -1.54
N THR A 200 7.78 -23.18 -1.71
CA THR A 200 7.62 -24.41 -2.50
C THR A 200 6.86 -25.50 -1.75
N SER A 201 6.65 -25.33 -0.44
CA SER A 201 5.89 -26.24 0.41
C SER A 201 5.15 -25.46 1.49
N LEU A 202 3.86 -25.72 1.64
CA LEU A 202 3.00 -25.13 2.67
C LEU A 202 2.16 -26.20 3.36
N PRO A 203 1.85 -26.02 4.65
CA PRO A 203 0.91 -26.91 5.30
C PRO A 203 -0.52 -26.67 4.81
N TYR A 204 -1.36 -27.69 4.98
CA TYR A 204 -2.76 -27.65 4.61
C TYR A 204 -3.53 -26.54 5.34
N ALA A 205 -4.21 -25.69 4.56
CA ALA A 205 -5.20 -24.73 5.05
C ALA A 205 -6.57 -25.07 4.48
N LYS A 206 -7.63 -25.00 5.30
CA LYS A 206 -9.00 -25.39 4.85
C LYS A 206 -9.54 -24.44 3.78
N GLY A 207 -9.04 -23.20 3.75
CA GLY A 207 -9.28 -22.24 2.66
C GLY A 207 -8.48 -22.44 1.38
N GLY A 208 -7.58 -23.41 1.39
CA GLY A 208 -6.58 -23.66 0.36
C GLY A 208 -5.28 -22.91 0.67
N ALA A 209 -4.16 -23.62 0.51
CA ALA A 209 -2.83 -23.05 0.70
C ALA A 209 -2.52 -22.05 -0.44
N ARG A 210 -1.96 -20.89 -0.10
CA ARG A 210 -1.68 -19.79 -1.05
C ARG A 210 -0.32 -19.18 -0.71
N PRO A 211 0.80 -19.68 -1.27
CA PRO A 211 2.11 -19.06 -1.05
C PRO A 211 2.08 -17.59 -1.44
N ALA A 212 2.76 -16.74 -0.68
CA ALA A 212 3.03 -15.39 -1.16
C ALA A 212 3.96 -15.49 -2.39
N VAL A 213 3.68 -14.71 -3.43
CA VAL A 213 4.47 -14.70 -4.66
C VAL A 213 5.08 -13.32 -4.84
N ILE A 214 6.39 -13.28 -5.03
CA ILE A 214 7.13 -12.09 -5.40
C ILE A 214 7.69 -12.31 -6.80
N VAL A 215 7.39 -11.39 -7.70
CA VAL A 215 7.92 -11.39 -9.08
C VAL A 215 8.84 -10.18 -9.22
N LYS A 216 10.04 -10.40 -9.74
CA LYS A 216 10.93 -9.32 -10.15
C LYS A 216 11.23 -9.37 -11.62
N ASP A 217 11.49 -8.20 -12.17
CA ASP A 217 12.07 -7.97 -13.48
C ASP A 217 13.41 -7.28 -13.28
N ARG A 218 14.50 -8.07 -13.33
CA ARG A 218 15.84 -7.69 -12.87
C ARG A 218 15.77 -7.22 -11.42
N ASP A 219 16.16 -5.98 -11.16
CA ASP A 219 16.14 -5.38 -9.82
C ASP A 219 14.78 -4.78 -9.43
N VAL A 220 13.85 -4.68 -10.39
CA VAL A 220 12.53 -4.08 -10.14
C VAL A 220 11.58 -5.13 -9.57
N THR A 221 11.08 -4.88 -8.36
CA THR A 221 10.01 -5.71 -7.78
C THR A 221 8.65 -5.27 -8.33
N LEU A 222 7.98 -6.19 -9.02
CA LEU A 222 6.69 -5.94 -9.63
C LEU A 222 5.57 -5.89 -8.57
N LYS A 223 4.56 -5.07 -8.82
CA LYS A 223 3.41 -4.86 -7.93
C LYS A 223 2.26 -5.78 -8.29
N ALA A 224 1.92 -6.70 -7.38
CA ALA A 224 0.73 -7.54 -7.52
C ALA A 224 -0.54 -6.69 -7.69
N GLY A 225 -1.46 -7.13 -8.56
CA GLY A 225 -2.68 -6.43 -8.95
C GLY A 225 -2.49 -5.36 -10.04
N THR A 226 -1.27 -4.82 -10.19
CA THR A 226 -0.92 -3.80 -11.20
C THR A 226 -0.14 -4.41 -12.35
N ASP A 227 1.00 -5.03 -12.05
CA ASP A 227 1.94 -5.59 -13.05
C ASP A 227 1.69 -7.07 -13.31
N TYR A 228 1.08 -7.78 -12.36
CA TYR A 228 0.66 -9.16 -12.53
C TYR A 228 -0.49 -9.52 -11.59
N THR A 229 -1.16 -10.64 -11.87
CA THR A 229 -2.16 -11.25 -10.99
C THR A 229 -1.74 -12.68 -10.68
N VAL A 230 -2.19 -13.18 -9.52
CA VAL A 230 -1.89 -14.56 -9.09
C VAL A 230 -3.20 -15.30 -8.82
N SER A 231 -3.32 -16.49 -9.37
CA SER A 231 -4.40 -17.43 -9.05
C SER A 231 -3.85 -18.79 -8.69
N TYR A 232 -4.63 -19.56 -7.95
CA TYR A 232 -4.24 -20.87 -7.44
C TYR A 232 -5.23 -21.92 -7.90
N SER A 233 -4.73 -23.11 -8.21
CA SER A 233 -5.56 -24.28 -8.46
C SER A 233 -4.95 -25.53 -7.85
N LYS A 234 -5.77 -26.57 -7.63
CA LYS A 234 -5.38 -27.80 -6.92
C LYS A 234 -4.78 -27.52 -5.53
N ASN A 235 -5.18 -26.41 -4.91
CA ASN A 235 -4.56 -25.91 -3.69
C ASN A 235 -5.37 -26.17 -2.41
N THR A 236 -6.42 -26.99 -2.49
CA THR A 236 -7.39 -27.23 -1.40
C THR A 236 -7.28 -28.61 -0.75
N LYS A 237 -6.27 -29.40 -1.14
CA LYS A 237 -6.01 -30.74 -0.60
C LYS A 237 -4.50 -30.95 -0.46
N VAL A 238 -4.11 -31.82 0.48
CA VAL A 238 -2.72 -32.31 0.58
C VAL A 238 -2.33 -32.96 -0.73
N THR A 239 -1.13 -32.68 -1.22
CA THR A 239 -0.63 -33.18 -2.50
C THR A 239 0.47 -34.21 -2.30
N ASN A 240 0.61 -35.13 -3.26
CA ASN A 240 1.81 -35.94 -3.40
C ASN A 240 2.75 -35.24 -4.39
N GLY A 241 3.83 -34.65 -3.88
CA GLY A 241 4.76 -33.83 -4.67
C GLY A 241 4.23 -32.45 -5.06
N ALA A 242 4.94 -31.77 -5.96
CA ALA A 242 4.68 -30.40 -6.40
C ALA A 242 3.61 -30.36 -7.51
N THR A 243 2.34 -30.51 -7.13
CA THR A 243 1.21 -30.57 -8.08
C THR A 243 0.16 -29.48 -7.88
N ALA A 244 0.20 -28.75 -6.76
CA ALA A 244 -0.59 -27.54 -6.59
C ALA A 244 0.01 -26.42 -7.46
N VAL A 245 -0.85 -25.59 -8.07
CA VAL A 245 -0.45 -24.69 -9.15
C VAL A 245 -0.66 -23.23 -8.76
N ILE A 246 0.37 -22.43 -8.98
CA ILE A 246 0.33 -20.97 -9.00
C ILE A 246 0.32 -20.54 -10.46
N THR A 247 -0.66 -19.75 -10.87
CA THR A 247 -0.67 -19.12 -12.20
C THR A 247 -0.45 -17.63 -12.03
N ILE A 248 0.60 -17.12 -12.65
CA ILE A 248 1.00 -15.72 -12.61
C ILE A 248 0.73 -15.16 -14.00
N ASN A 249 -0.18 -14.20 -14.11
CA ASN A 249 -0.52 -13.57 -15.39
C ASN A 249 -0.03 -12.12 -15.40
N GLY A 250 0.74 -11.74 -16.41
CA GLY A 250 1.19 -10.37 -16.60
C GLY A 250 0.02 -9.41 -16.83
N LYS A 251 0.17 -8.18 -16.36
CA LYS A 251 -0.82 -7.10 -16.47
C LYS A 251 -0.11 -5.76 -16.72
N GLY A 252 -0.81 -4.80 -17.31
CA GLY A 252 -0.26 -3.47 -17.63
C GLY A 252 0.90 -3.60 -18.60
N ASN A 253 2.08 -3.13 -18.19
CA ASN A 253 3.28 -3.18 -19.02
C ASN A 253 3.75 -4.63 -19.34
N TYR A 254 3.22 -5.63 -18.62
CA TYR A 254 3.55 -7.03 -18.75
C TYR A 254 2.41 -7.85 -19.36
N LYS A 255 2.74 -8.94 -20.05
CA LYS A 255 1.78 -9.90 -20.61
C LYS A 255 2.23 -11.34 -20.41
N GLY A 256 1.42 -12.29 -20.88
CA GLY A 256 1.74 -13.70 -20.82
C GLY A 256 1.39 -14.32 -19.47
N SER A 257 1.61 -15.63 -19.36
CA SER A 257 1.25 -16.41 -18.19
C SER A 257 2.35 -17.41 -17.90
N ILE A 258 2.74 -17.53 -16.64
CA ILE A 258 3.68 -18.54 -16.17
C ILE A 258 3.05 -19.35 -15.04
N LYS A 259 3.31 -20.65 -15.05
CA LYS A 259 2.85 -21.57 -14.01
C LYS A 259 4.02 -22.00 -13.16
N LYS A 260 3.81 -21.94 -11.84
CA LYS A 260 4.72 -22.45 -10.83
C LYS A 260 4.00 -23.52 -10.01
N TYR A 261 4.77 -24.41 -9.40
CA TYR A 261 4.22 -25.55 -8.68
C TYR A 261 4.75 -25.59 -7.25
N PHE A 262 3.91 -26.04 -6.34
CA PHE A 262 4.23 -26.19 -4.92
C PHE A 262 3.56 -27.42 -4.33
N THR A 263 4.04 -27.85 -3.17
CA THR A 263 3.53 -28.98 -2.41
C THR A 263 2.65 -28.50 -1.25
N ILE A 264 1.58 -29.24 -0.97
CA ILE A 264 0.76 -29.05 0.22
C ILE A 264 0.95 -30.24 1.14
N THR A 265 1.59 -30.01 2.29
CA THR A 265 1.80 -31.05 3.31
C THR A 265 0.64 -31.10 4.30
N LYS A 266 0.54 -32.18 5.07
CA LYS A 266 -0.41 -32.22 6.19
C LYS A 266 -0.10 -31.13 7.21
N GLN A 267 -1.15 -30.54 7.79
CA GLN A 267 -1.01 -29.56 8.86
C GLN A 267 -0.88 -30.28 10.20
N ASP A 268 0.20 -30.01 10.93
CA ASP A 268 0.36 -30.50 12.29
C ASP A 268 -0.61 -29.75 13.23
N ILE A 269 -1.48 -30.51 13.90
CA ILE A 269 -2.51 -29.97 14.80
C ILE A 269 -1.91 -29.31 16.05
N SER A 270 -0.69 -29.67 16.44
CA SER A 270 0.02 -29.01 17.56
C SER A 270 0.31 -27.54 17.29
N LYS A 271 0.47 -27.15 16.02
CA LYS A 271 0.63 -25.75 15.60
C LYS A 271 -0.67 -24.94 15.73
N LEU A 272 -1.81 -25.61 15.94
CA LEU A 272 -3.11 -24.97 16.17
C LEU A 272 -3.48 -24.89 17.65
N ALA A 273 -2.58 -25.24 18.58
CA ALA A 273 -2.90 -25.32 20.02
C ALA A 273 -3.54 -24.03 20.58
N GLY A 274 -3.07 -22.85 20.14
CA GLY A 274 -3.64 -21.56 20.53
C GLY A 274 -5.07 -21.29 20.01
N ASN A 275 -5.52 -22.05 19.01
CA ASN A 275 -6.84 -21.94 18.40
C ASN A 275 -7.82 -23.01 18.91
N ILE A 276 -7.39 -23.83 19.88
CA ILE A 276 -8.25 -24.83 20.51
C ILE A 276 -9.02 -24.19 21.65
N ILE A 277 -10.34 -24.30 21.59
CA ILE A 277 -11.25 -23.82 22.62
C ILE A 277 -11.98 -25.01 23.22
N THR A 278 -11.80 -25.17 24.52
CA THR A 278 -12.54 -26.09 25.38
C THR A 278 -13.29 -25.28 26.43
N ALA A 279 -14.54 -25.65 26.69
CA ALA A 279 -15.35 -25.02 27.72
C ALA A 279 -15.25 -25.81 29.02
N ASP A 280 -15.18 -25.10 30.15
CA ASP A 280 -15.40 -25.72 31.46
C ASP A 280 -16.78 -26.39 31.50
N LYS A 281 -16.87 -27.51 32.22
CA LYS A 281 -18.10 -28.27 32.39
C LYS A 281 -18.52 -28.29 33.84
N VAL A 282 -19.82 -28.13 34.06
CA VAL A 282 -20.37 -28.26 35.40
C VAL A 282 -20.60 -29.74 35.69
N GLU A 283 -20.08 -30.20 36.82
CA GLU A 283 -20.33 -31.54 37.33
C GLU A 283 -21.84 -31.77 37.51
N SER A 284 -22.32 -32.91 37.02
CA SER A 284 -23.73 -33.29 37.10
C SER A 284 -23.91 -34.54 37.96
N LYS A 285 -25.10 -34.72 38.56
CA LYS A 285 -25.46 -35.96 39.28
C LYS A 285 -25.36 -37.22 38.42
N LYS A 286 -25.33 -37.09 37.08
CA LYS A 286 -25.21 -38.18 36.10
C LYS A 286 -23.74 -38.43 35.68
N GLY A 287 -22.77 -37.83 36.38
CA GLY A 287 -21.35 -37.96 36.11
C GLY A 287 -20.77 -36.87 35.20
N TYR A 288 -19.53 -37.12 34.79
CA TYR A 288 -18.69 -36.24 33.99
C TYR A 288 -18.99 -36.40 32.50
N LYS A 289 -19.34 -35.30 31.81
CA LYS A 289 -19.48 -35.27 30.36
C LYS A 289 -18.45 -34.33 29.75
N ASN A 290 -17.62 -34.87 28.86
CA ASN A 290 -16.54 -34.12 28.21
C ASN A 290 -17.11 -32.95 27.39
N PRO A 291 -16.40 -31.81 27.31
CA PRO A 291 -16.82 -30.69 26.49
C PRO A 291 -16.69 -30.97 25.00
N THR A 292 -17.46 -30.22 24.22
CA THR A 292 -17.20 -30.08 22.79
C THR A 292 -15.90 -29.32 22.62
N VAL A 293 -14.98 -29.89 21.86
CA VAL A 293 -13.72 -29.26 21.48
C VAL A 293 -13.93 -28.53 20.17
N THR A 294 -13.66 -27.23 20.14
CA THR A 294 -13.68 -26.42 18.92
C THR A 294 -12.26 -26.08 18.54
N ILE A 295 -11.88 -26.35 17.30
CA ILE A 295 -10.56 -26.01 16.77
C ILE A 295 -10.78 -25.21 15.49
N THR A 296 -10.03 -24.13 15.30
CA THR A 296 -9.96 -23.42 14.02
C THR A 296 -8.56 -23.52 13.43
N ASP A 297 -8.46 -23.56 12.10
CA ASP A 297 -7.18 -23.41 11.42
C ASP A 297 -6.63 -21.99 11.57
N LEU A 298 -5.47 -21.72 10.97
CA LEU A 298 -4.82 -20.41 11.02
C LEU A 298 -5.62 -19.32 10.29
N ASP A 299 -6.54 -19.70 9.40
CA ASP A 299 -7.46 -18.80 8.69
C ASP A 299 -8.79 -18.61 9.45
N GLY A 300 -8.93 -19.17 10.66
CA GLY A 300 -10.14 -19.08 11.47
C GLY A 300 -11.28 -20.03 11.07
N LYS A 301 -11.04 -20.99 10.15
CA LYS A 301 -12.05 -21.96 9.73
C LYS A 301 -12.15 -23.12 10.70
N LYS A 302 -13.37 -23.46 11.10
CA LYS A 302 -13.64 -24.55 12.04
C LYS A 302 -13.28 -25.93 11.45
N LEU A 303 -12.59 -26.73 12.23
CA LEU A 303 -12.31 -28.13 11.96
C LEU A 303 -13.49 -29.00 12.37
N LYS A 304 -13.69 -30.12 11.68
CA LYS A 304 -14.78 -31.08 11.93
C LYS A 304 -14.27 -32.28 12.74
N ALA A 305 -14.82 -32.45 13.95
CA ALA A 305 -14.54 -33.64 14.77
C ALA A 305 -14.89 -34.95 14.04
N GLY A 306 -14.08 -35.98 14.24
CA GLY A 306 -14.17 -37.28 13.55
C GLY A 306 -13.48 -37.33 12.18
N THR A 307 -13.48 -36.22 11.44
CA THR A 307 -12.88 -36.09 10.10
C THR A 307 -11.50 -35.43 10.12
N ASP A 308 -11.41 -34.23 10.71
CA ASP A 308 -10.19 -33.41 10.74
C ASP A 308 -9.36 -33.68 12.00
N PHE A 309 -10.02 -34.07 13.10
CA PHE A 309 -9.38 -34.44 14.35
C PHE A 309 -10.26 -35.40 15.16
N ALA A 310 -9.68 -36.06 16.14
CA ALA A 310 -10.41 -36.82 17.16
C ALA A 310 -9.74 -36.66 18.52
N ILE A 311 -10.53 -36.82 19.59
CA ILE A 311 -9.97 -37.00 20.93
C ILE A 311 -9.59 -38.47 21.07
N VAL A 312 -8.37 -38.74 21.54
CA VAL A 312 -7.89 -40.09 21.78
C VAL A 312 -8.62 -40.62 23.02
N SER A 313 -9.42 -41.68 22.85
CA SER A 313 -10.36 -42.17 23.88
C SER A 313 -9.69 -42.50 25.21
N ASP A 314 -8.47 -43.03 25.17
CA ASP A 314 -7.77 -43.55 26.35
C ASP A 314 -6.74 -42.54 26.88
N SER A 315 -6.79 -41.29 26.39
CA SER A 315 -5.85 -40.22 26.77
C SER A 315 -6.34 -39.32 27.90
N TYR A 316 -7.55 -39.53 28.40
CA TYR A 316 -8.09 -38.71 29.48
C TYR A 316 -7.35 -38.98 30.79
N SER A 317 -6.96 -37.92 31.49
CA SER A 317 -6.37 -37.98 32.82
C SER A 317 -6.95 -36.88 33.72
N GLY A 318 -7.10 -37.17 35.01
CA GLY A 318 -7.81 -36.35 35.98
C GLY A 318 -9.30 -36.74 36.16
N PRO A 319 -10.13 -35.89 36.78
CA PRO A 319 -9.80 -34.55 37.26
C PRO A 319 -8.75 -34.55 38.36
N ASP A 320 -7.84 -33.57 38.35
CA ASP A 320 -6.94 -33.31 39.48
C ASP A 320 -7.69 -32.66 40.67
N ALA A 321 -6.96 -32.28 41.73
CA ALA A 321 -7.54 -31.63 42.91
C ALA A 321 -8.30 -30.32 42.61
N ASN A 322 -7.99 -29.67 41.48
CA ASN A 322 -8.62 -28.43 41.03
C ASN A 322 -9.70 -28.68 39.96
N GLY A 323 -10.05 -29.95 39.70
CA GLY A 323 -11.05 -30.32 38.70
C GLY A 323 -10.53 -30.31 37.27
N VAL A 324 -9.22 -30.14 37.03
CA VAL A 324 -8.64 -30.08 35.68
C VAL A 324 -8.54 -31.48 35.09
N VAL A 325 -9.08 -31.64 33.89
CA VAL A 325 -8.93 -32.84 33.05
C VAL A 325 -8.04 -32.51 31.88
N THR A 326 -7.12 -33.41 31.57
CA THR A 326 -6.28 -33.37 30.37
C THR A 326 -6.74 -34.46 29.40
N ALA A 327 -6.60 -34.20 28.10
CA ALA A 327 -6.84 -35.18 27.05
C ALA A 327 -5.99 -34.86 25.82
N THR A 328 -5.76 -35.86 24.96
CA THR A 328 -5.01 -35.69 23.72
C THR A 328 -5.97 -35.57 22.53
N VAL A 329 -5.77 -34.52 21.73
CA VAL A 329 -6.35 -34.37 20.41
C VAL A 329 -5.35 -34.86 19.38
N SER A 330 -5.79 -35.74 18.47
CA SER A 330 -5.00 -36.21 17.34
C SER A 330 -5.58 -35.72 16.02
N GLY A 331 -4.71 -35.28 15.10
CA GLY A 331 -5.08 -34.86 13.75
C GLY A 331 -5.49 -36.04 12.86
N LYS A 332 -6.46 -35.83 11.97
CA LYS A 332 -6.95 -36.82 11.02
C LYS A 332 -7.06 -36.24 9.61
N GLY A 333 -7.06 -37.12 8.60
CA GLY A 333 -7.19 -36.73 7.20
C GLY A 333 -6.03 -35.83 6.75
N ASN A 334 -6.34 -34.56 6.47
CA ASN A 334 -5.36 -33.54 6.06
C ASN A 334 -4.54 -32.97 7.23
N TYR A 335 -4.88 -33.34 8.46
CA TYR A 335 -4.14 -32.98 9.67
C TYR A 335 -3.34 -34.17 10.18
N THR A 336 -2.25 -33.88 10.87
CA THR A 336 -1.34 -34.86 11.49
C THR A 336 -0.95 -34.39 12.90
N GLY A 337 -0.14 -35.18 13.59
CA GLY A 337 0.35 -34.86 14.93
C GLY A 337 -0.73 -34.95 16.00
N ALA A 338 -0.35 -34.59 17.22
CA ALA A 338 -1.22 -34.57 18.37
C ALA A 338 -0.86 -33.43 19.33
N THR A 339 -1.82 -32.98 20.13
CA THR A 339 -1.60 -31.99 21.18
C THR A 339 -2.52 -32.21 22.36
N SER A 340 -2.10 -31.75 23.53
CA SER A 340 -2.89 -31.83 24.75
C SER A 340 -3.89 -30.68 24.81
N ILE A 341 -5.09 -30.98 25.31
CA ILE A 341 -6.10 -30.02 25.70
C ILE A 341 -6.37 -30.17 27.19
N THR A 342 -6.80 -29.08 27.80
CA THR A 342 -7.26 -29.08 29.18
C THR A 342 -8.64 -28.44 29.29
N TYR A 343 -9.41 -28.86 30.28
CA TYR A 343 -10.67 -28.22 30.66
C TYR A 343 -10.98 -28.56 32.11
N ARG A 344 -11.87 -27.82 32.76
CA ARG A 344 -12.21 -28.06 34.16
C ARG A 344 -13.61 -28.62 34.34
N PHE A 345 -13.75 -29.57 35.26
CA PHE A 345 -15.02 -29.88 35.89
C PHE A 345 -15.22 -29.00 37.11
N ILE A 346 -16.24 -28.14 37.05
CA ILE A 346 -16.62 -27.20 38.09
C ILE A 346 -17.78 -27.80 38.87
N LYS A 347 -17.66 -27.89 40.20
CA LYS A 347 -18.78 -28.36 41.02
C LYS A 347 -19.99 -27.45 40.80
N GLY A 348 -21.19 -28.03 40.75
CA GLY A 348 -22.43 -27.27 40.59
C GLY A 348 -22.60 -26.16 41.65
N THR A 349 -22.00 -26.34 42.83
CA THR A 349 -21.94 -25.40 43.95
C THR A 349 -20.75 -24.44 43.90
N GLN A 350 -20.03 -24.31 42.79
CA GLN A 350 -18.88 -23.40 42.62
C GLN A 350 -18.99 -22.54 41.35
N GLN A 351 -20.21 -22.38 40.84
CA GLN A 351 -20.47 -21.48 39.70
C GLN A 351 -20.70 -20.05 40.17
N LEU A 352 -19.99 -19.09 39.57
CA LEU A 352 -20.15 -17.66 39.84
C LEU A 352 -21.56 -17.14 39.49
N SER A 353 -22.28 -17.80 38.58
CA SER A 353 -23.68 -17.50 38.28
C SER A 353 -24.60 -17.59 39.50
N LYS A 354 -24.22 -18.40 40.52
CA LYS A 354 -24.97 -18.62 41.76
C LYS A 354 -24.59 -17.68 42.91
N VAL A 355 -23.69 -16.73 42.69
CA VAL A 355 -23.33 -15.72 43.69
C VAL A 355 -24.56 -14.85 43.98
N LYS A 356 -25.11 -14.97 45.21
CA LYS A 356 -26.38 -14.31 45.60
C LYS A 356 -26.18 -12.94 46.23
N ALA A 357 -25.09 -12.73 46.97
CA ALA A 357 -24.80 -11.47 47.65
C ALA A 357 -23.36 -11.06 47.40
N MET A 358 -23.15 -9.82 46.97
CA MET A 358 -21.83 -9.20 46.94
C MET A 358 -21.88 -7.90 47.73
N LYS A 359 -20.78 -7.61 48.41
CA LYS A 359 -20.53 -6.27 48.94
C LYS A 359 -20.66 -5.29 47.77
N SER A 360 -21.36 -4.18 47.97
CA SER A 360 -21.39 -3.11 46.96
C SER A 360 -19.94 -2.72 46.63
N LEU A 361 -19.54 -2.83 45.37
CA LEU A 361 -18.21 -2.41 44.95
C LEU A 361 -18.06 -0.91 45.25
N ALA A 362 -16.92 -0.54 45.83
CA ALA A 362 -16.65 0.86 46.16
C ALA A 362 -16.73 1.73 44.90
N GLY A 363 -17.37 2.90 45.02
CA GLY A 363 -17.42 3.87 43.95
C GLY A 363 -16.02 4.36 43.57
N LYS A 364 -15.85 4.75 42.31
CA LYS A 364 -14.60 5.31 41.78
C LYS A 364 -14.82 6.71 41.26
N THR A 365 -13.82 7.55 41.39
CA THR A 365 -13.84 8.91 40.87
C THR A 365 -13.47 8.91 39.39
N TYR A 366 -14.22 9.61 38.56
CA TYR A 366 -13.85 9.84 37.17
C TYR A 366 -12.62 10.76 37.08
N THR A 367 -11.58 10.30 36.39
CA THR A 367 -10.29 11.02 36.26
C THR A 367 -10.07 11.58 34.85
N GLY A 368 -11.09 11.57 33.99
CA GLY A 368 -10.96 11.95 32.58
C GLY A 368 -10.54 10.81 31.63
N ARG A 369 -10.38 9.59 32.15
CA ARG A 369 -10.06 8.37 31.38
C ARG A 369 -10.98 7.21 31.79
N GLU A 370 -10.89 6.10 31.07
CA GLU A 370 -11.60 4.88 31.45
C GLU A 370 -11.23 4.45 32.88
N VAL A 371 -12.24 4.06 33.65
CA VAL A 371 -12.07 3.61 35.04
C VAL A 371 -12.02 2.10 35.04
N ARG A 372 -10.90 1.53 35.50
CA ARG A 372 -10.71 0.09 35.68
C ARG A 372 -10.50 -0.22 37.15
N LEU A 373 -11.04 -1.35 37.60
CA LEU A 373 -10.88 -1.83 38.97
C LEU A 373 -9.58 -2.62 39.09
N THR A 374 -8.90 -2.42 40.22
CA THR A 374 -7.70 -3.18 40.61
C THR A 374 -8.10 -4.44 41.40
N ASN A 375 -7.16 -5.34 41.67
CA ASN A 375 -7.45 -6.53 42.47
C ASN A 375 -7.94 -6.15 43.89
N SER A 376 -7.40 -5.11 44.51
CA SER A 376 -7.84 -4.66 45.84
C SER A 376 -9.31 -4.23 45.86
N ASP A 377 -9.78 -3.61 44.77
CA ASP A 377 -11.18 -3.21 44.58
C ASP A 377 -12.15 -4.39 44.48
N LEU A 378 -11.63 -5.57 44.16
CA LEU A 378 -12.40 -6.78 43.89
C LEU A 378 -12.34 -7.81 45.03
N THR A 379 -11.67 -7.51 46.14
CA THR A 379 -11.56 -8.38 47.33
C THR A 379 -12.90 -8.59 48.06
N GLY A 380 -13.92 -7.78 47.77
CA GLY A 380 -15.25 -7.84 48.38
C GLY A 380 -16.25 -8.80 47.71
N ILE A 381 -15.79 -9.74 46.87
CA ILE A 381 -16.67 -10.68 46.17
C ILE A 381 -16.88 -11.92 47.04
N LEU A 382 -18.08 -12.07 47.61
CA LEU A 382 -18.47 -13.19 48.46
C LEU A 382 -19.20 -14.27 47.66
N TYR A 383 -18.70 -15.50 47.70
CA TYR A 383 -19.39 -16.67 47.20
C TYR A 383 -20.30 -17.26 48.28
N THR A 384 -21.63 -17.18 48.10
CA THR A 384 -22.63 -17.69 49.05
C THR A 384 -23.29 -19.00 48.59
N GLY A 385 -22.66 -19.76 47.70
CA GLY A 385 -23.31 -20.86 46.98
C GLY A 385 -23.63 -22.10 47.82
N SER A 386 -22.98 -22.28 48.97
CA SER A 386 -23.43 -23.19 50.03
C SER A 386 -23.92 -22.36 51.22
N LYS A 387 -25.14 -22.64 51.72
CA LYS A 387 -25.70 -21.96 52.91
C LYS A 387 -24.79 -22.05 54.14
N ASN A 388 -23.91 -23.07 54.17
CA ASN A 388 -23.11 -23.43 55.34
C ASN A 388 -21.60 -23.11 55.17
N SER A 389 -21.17 -22.56 54.02
CA SER A 389 -19.74 -22.27 53.76
C SER A 389 -19.58 -21.11 52.77
N PRO A 390 -19.85 -19.86 53.18
CA PRO A 390 -19.53 -18.70 52.36
C PRO A 390 -18.00 -18.52 52.25
N ALA A 391 -17.51 -18.15 51.06
CA ALA A 391 -16.08 -17.95 50.82
C ALA A 391 -15.83 -16.61 50.12
N TRP A 392 -14.89 -15.81 50.63
CA TRP A 392 -14.42 -14.61 49.94
C TRP A 392 -13.50 -15.02 48.79
N LEU A 393 -13.84 -14.60 47.58
CA LEU A 393 -13.09 -14.95 46.38
C LEU A 393 -11.86 -14.05 46.25
N ILE A 394 -10.74 -14.67 45.89
CA ILE A 394 -9.45 -14.01 45.71
C ILE A 394 -9.26 -13.65 44.23
N PRO A 395 -9.21 -12.35 43.86
CA PRO A 395 -8.94 -11.94 42.48
C PRO A 395 -7.57 -12.43 42.01
N GLY A 396 -7.51 -13.01 40.81
CA GLY A 396 -6.31 -13.62 40.24
C GLY A 396 -6.12 -15.10 40.58
N THR A 397 -6.82 -15.60 41.62
CA THR A 397 -6.80 -17.02 42.01
C THR A 397 -8.13 -17.71 41.73
N ASP A 398 -9.24 -17.08 42.11
CA ASP A 398 -10.60 -17.63 42.00
C ASP A 398 -11.40 -17.04 40.84
N PHE A 399 -11.06 -15.83 40.40
CA PHE A 399 -11.65 -15.20 39.23
C PHE A 399 -10.68 -14.21 38.58
N LYS A 400 -10.92 -13.92 37.31
CA LYS A 400 -10.24 -12.86 36.56
C LYS A 400 -11.25 -11.92 35.91
N VAL A 401 -10.86 -10.67 35.69
CA VAL A 401 -11.65 -9.71 34.91
C VAL A 401 -11.55 -10.05 33.43
N ILE A 402 -12.69 -10.08 32.74
CA ILE A 402 -12.79 -10.37 31.30
C ILE A 402 -13.37 -9.21 30.49
N GLY A 403 -13.81 -8.13 31.12
CA GLY A 403 -14.25 -6.93 30.41
C GLY A 403 -14.96 -5.90 31.27
N TYR A 404 -15.22 -4.74 30.67
CA TYR A 404 -15.96 -3.62 31.26
C TYR A 404 -17.03 -3.11 30.30
N ALA A 405 -18.05 -2.45 30.84
CA ALA A 405 -19.01 -1.68 30.06
C ALA A 405 -19.35 -0.37 30.79
N ASN A 406 -19.61 0.69 30.04
CA ASN A 406 -19.97 2.02 30.55
C ASN A 406 -18.96 2.61 31.55
N ASN A 407 -17.67 2.32 31.38
CA ASN A 407 -16.61 2.71 32.32
C ASN A 407 -15.84 3.98 31.91
N THR A 408 -16.34 4.75 30.94
CA THR A 408 -15.65 5.93 30.38
C THR A 408 -16.26 7.26 30.80
N LYS A 409 -17.36 7.27 31.56
CA LYS A 409 -18.08 8.45 32.03
C LYS A 409 -18.66 8.21 33.43
N THR A 410 -19.08 9.28 34.11
CA THR A 410 -19.83 9.18 35.37
C THR A 410 -21.15 8.43 35.18
N GLY A 411 -21.54 7.62 36.16
CA GLY A 411 -22.76 6.80 36.10
C GLY A 411 -22.55 5.41 36.69
N THR A 412 -23.42 4.47 36.30
CA THR A 412 -23.28 3.06 36.67
C THR A 412 -22.47 2.32 35.61
N ALA A 413 -21.25 1.92 35.97
CA ALA A 413 -20.38 1.08 35.15
C ALA A 413 -20.54 -0.40 35.51
N LYS A 414 -20.10 -1.29 34.61
CA LYS A 414 -20.12 -2.74 34.81
C LYS A 414 -18.73 -3.34 34.62
N VAL A 415 -18.42 -4.37 35.42
CA VAL A 415 -17.25 -5.24 35.25
C VAL A 415 -17.71 -6.69 35.10
N SER A 416 -17.17 -7.41 34.13
CA SER A 416 -17.44 -8.83 33.92
C SER A 416 -16.25 -9.65 34.41
N VAL A 417 -16.52 -10.68 35.21
CA VAL A 417 -15.51 -11.60 35.76
C VAL A 417 -15.81 -13.04 35.35
N GLN A 418 -14.74 -13.84 35.22
CA GLN A 418 -14.79 -15.27 34.94
C GLN A 418 -14.11 -16.04 36.07
N GLY A 419 -14.75 -17.10 36.56
CA GLY A 419 -14.17 -17.98 37.56
C GLY A 419 -12.96 -18.74 37.03
N ILE A 420 -11.90 -18.81 37.82
CA ILE A 420 -10.67 -19.59 37.59
C ILE A 420 -10.37 -20.43 38.85
N GLY A 421 -9.37 -21.32 38.81
CA GLY A 421 -9.11 -22.26 39.92
C GLY A 421 -10.29 -23.21 40.21
N ALA A 422 -10.81 -23.18 41.45
CA ALA A 422 -11.95 -24.00 41.85
C ALA A 422 -13.31 -23.47 41.36
N TYR A 423 -13.38 -22.23 40.86
CA TYR A 423 -14.62 -21.58 40.45
C TYR A 423 -14.72 -21.48 38.93
N GLY A 424 -15.95 -21.43 38.43
CA GLY A 424 -16.24 -21.32 36.99
C GLY A 424 -17.48 -20.51 36.66
N GLY A 425 -17.73 -20.34 35.36
CA GLY A 425 -18.78 -19.47 34.85
C GLY A 425 -18.42 -17.99 34.92
N THR A 426 -19.34 -17.13 34.48
CA THR A 426 -19.15 -15.68 34.43
C THR A 426 -20.18 -14.95 35.28
N ARG A 427 -19.82 -13.75 35.73
CA ARG A 427 -20.73 -12.84 36.45
C ARG A 427 -20.41 -11.39 36.08
N THR A 428 -21.44 -10.57 35.95
CA THR A 428 -21.29 -9.13 35.73
C THR A 428 -21.73 -8.37 36.97
N LEU A 429 -20.88 -7.44 37.42
CA LEU A 429 -21.05 -6.62 38.61
C LEU A 429 -21.19 -5.16 38.20
N SER A 430 -21.86 -4.36 39.04
CA SER A 430 -21.99 -2.92 38.83
C SER A 430 -21.20 -2.15 39.88
N PHE A 431 -20.62 -1.03 39.49
CA PHE A 431 -19.98 -0.06 40.39
C PHE A 431 -20.33 1.37 39.94
N LYS A 432 -20.27 2.33 40.87
CA LYS A 432 -20.55 3.74 40.56
C LYS A 432 -19.27 4.46 40.17
N ILE A 433 -19.31 5.18 39.06
CA ILE A 433 -18.31 6.19 38.71
C ILE A 433 -18.92 7.55 39.06
N ILE A 434 -18.40 8.18 40.10
CA ILE A 434 -18.85 9.50 40.54
C ILE A 434 -17.93 10.59 40.00
N ALA A 435 -18.47 11.77 39.79
CA ALA A 435 -17.65 12.94 39.53
C ALA A 435 -16.73 13.18 40.74
N LYS A 436 -15.52 13.69 40.49
CA LYS A 436 -14.67 14.20 41.58
C LYS A 436 -15.45 15.29 42.30
N LYS A 437 -15.73 15.11 43.59
CA LYS A 437 -16.46 16.11 44.37
C LYS A 437 -15.46 17.18 44.84
N GLY A 438 -15.67 18.42 44.37
CA GLY A 438 -14.89 19.65 44.64
C GLY A 438 -14.02 20.06 43.43
N ASP A 439 -14.09 21.26 42.85
CA ASP A 439 -14.90 22.46 43.05
C ASP A 439 -14.91 23.21 41.72
N TYR A 440 -16.00 23.24 40.95
CA TYR A 440 -16.21 24.31 39.95
C TYR A 440 -17.71 24.50 39.77
N LYS A 441 -18.26 25.54 40.42
CA LYS A 441 -19.55 26.13 40.03
C LYS A 441 -19.31 27.02 38.81
N GLY A 442 -18.78 26.42 37.75
CA GLY A 442 -18.21 27.16 36.65
C GLY A 442 -18.39 26.47 35.31
N SER A 443 -18.53 27.28 34.25
CA SER A 443 -18.77 26.82 32.88
C SER A 443 -17.52 27.11 32.05
N LEU A 444 -17.10 26.15 31.22
CA LEU A 444 -16.01 26.35 30.27
C LEU A 444 -16.47 27.29 29.14
N VAL A 445 -15.91 28.51 29.11
CA VAL A 445 -16.07 29.47 28.03
C VAL A 445 -14.68 29.80 27.49
N GLY A 446 -14.43 29.50 26.22
CA GLY A 446 -13.14 29.83 25.57
C GLY A 446 -11.93 28.99 25.99
N GLY A 447 -12.13 27.85 26.65
CA GLY A 447 -11.03 26.96 27.07
C GLY A 447 -10.47 27.26 28.48
N GLU A 448 -10.98 28.29 29.16
CA GLU A 448 -10.69 28.58 30.56
C GLU A 448 -11.91 28.27 31.45
N TRP A 449 -11.65 27.85 32.70
CA TRP A 449 -12.68 27.59 33.70
C TRP A 449 -13.11 28.91 34.35
N GLN A 450 -14.37 29.31 34.17
CA GLN A 450 -14.99 30.48 34.83
C GLN A 450 -15.94 30.03 35.92
#